data_AF-A0A2V6NGT2-F1
#
_entry.id   AF-A0A2V6NGT2-F1
#
_cell.length_a   1.000
_cell.length_b   1.000
_cell.length_c   1.000
_cell.angle_alpha   90.00
_cell.angle_beta   90.00
_cell.angle_gamma   90.00
#
_symmetry.space_group_name_H-M   'P 1'
#
loop_
_entity.id
_entity.type
_entity.pdbx_description
1 polymer ?
#
loop_
_entity_poly.entity_id
_entity_poly.type
_entity_poly.pdbx_seq_one_letter_code
_entity_poly.pdbx_strand_id
1 'polypeptide(L)'
;MRIDNFFAELKRRNVYKVAVAYAIVGWLLVQVATQVFPFLEIPNWIVRLVIVLVAAGFPVALVIAWAFELTPEGIKRTEDVDPTASARQPRKYTWIFVVILGAALSAGLFFIGRFTARNTAGAAGTELPAKSIAVLPFDNLSRDPDNAFFAEGVQDEILTRLAKVADLKVIARTSTQRFKSAPENLPDIAQQLGIANILEGSVQKANDQVRVNVQLINALTSAHL
;
A
#
# COMPACT_ATOMS: atom_id res chain seq x y z
N MET A 1 11.89 -37.67 14.30
CA MET A 1 10.51 -37.66 14.84
C MET A 1 9.60 -38.23 13.75
N ARG A 2 8.98 -39.40 13.98
CA ARG A 2 8.22 -40.13 12.95
C ARG A 2 6.89 -39.42 12.66
N ILE A 3 6.74 -38.90 11.44
CA ILE A 3 5.54 -38.21 10.93
C ILE A 3 4.28 -39.08 11.11
N ASP A 4 4.45 -40.39 11.05
CA ASP A 4 3.36 -41.38 11.18
C ASP A 4 2.69 -41.35 12.57
N ASN A 5 3.43 -41.01 13.64
CA ASN A 5 2.84 -40.87 14.97
C ASN A 5 2.03 -39.57 15.10
N PHE A 6 2.45 -38.48 14.43
CA PHE A 6 1.74 -37.20 14.46
C PHE A 6 0.39 -37.27 13.73
N PHE A 7 0.33 -38.01 12.61
CA PHE A 7 -0.92 -38.29 11.89
C PHE A 7 -1.84 -39.23 12.67
N ALA A 8 -1.30 -40.18 13.42
CA ALA A 8 -2.08 -41.02 14.33
C ALA A 8 -2.66 -40.22 15.52
N GLU A 9 -1.89 -39.29 16.08
CA GLU A 9 -2.32 -38.36 17.14
C GLU A 9 -3.46 -37.43 16.68
N LEU A 10 -3.34 -36.87 15.46
CA LEU A 10 -4.37 -36.01 14.85
C LEU A 10 -5.68 -36.77 14.57
N LYS A 11 -5.57 -38.05 14.20
CA LYS A 11 -6.72 -38.92 13.92
C LYS A 11 -7.46 -39.33 15.19
N ARG A 12 -6.74 -39.52 16.30
CA ARG A 12 -7.29 -39.92 17.61
C ARG A 12 -8.09 -38.80 18.30
N ARG A 13 -7.78 -37.52 18.01
CA ARG A 13 -8.35 -36.34 18.70
C ARG A 13 -9.43 -35.58 17.92
N ASN A 14 -10.01 -36.15 16.86
CA ASN A 14 -11.00 -35.49 15.98
C ASN A 14 -10.54 -34.16 15.33
N VAL A 15 -9.27 -33.74 15.46
CA VAL A 15 -8.73 -32.48 14.91
C VAL A 15 -8.90 -32.42 13.38
N TYR A 16 -8.86 -33.59 12.72
CA TYR A 16 -9.12 -33.71 11.29
C TYR A 16 -10.51 -33.19 10.88
N LYS A 17 -11.54 -33.32 11.71
CA LYS A 17 -12.89 -32.82 11.40
C LYS A 17 -12.92 -31.30 11.35
N VAL A 18 -12.18 -30.66 12.26
CA VAL A 18 -12.05 -29.19 12.29
C VAL A 18 -11.22 -28.70 11.11
N ALA A 19 -10.13 -29.40 10.77
CA ALA A 19 -9.34 -29.10 9.59
C ALA A 19 -10.17 -29.17 8.31
N VAL A 20 -10.98 -30.22 8.16
CA VAL A 20 -11.87 -30.41 7.00
C VAL A 20 -12.99 -29.35 6.98
N ALA A 21 -13.64 -29.08 8.12
CA ALA A 21 -14.67 -28.05 8.21
C ALA A 21 -14.11 -26.65 7.88
N TYR A 22 -12.91 -26.32 8.39
CA TYR A 22 -12.22 -25.07 8.08
C TYR A 22 -11.86 -25.00 6.60
N ALA A 23 -11.36 -26.08 6.01
CA ALA A 23 -11.04 -26.11 4.59
C ALA A 23 -12.27 -25.86 3.72
N ILE A 24 -13.42 -26.45 4.05
CA ILE A 24 -14.69 -26.24 3.33
C ILE A 24 -15.16 -24.80 3.45
N VAL A 25 -15.20 -24.25 4.68
CA VAL A 25 -15.67 -22.88 4.93
C VAL A 25 -14.70 -21.85 4.33
N GLY A 26 -13.40 -22.05 4.50
CA GLY A 26 -12.36 -21.21 3.93
C GLY A 26 -12.39 -21.21 2.41
N TRP A 27 -12.55 -22.38 1.79
CA TRP A 27 -12.73 -22.50 0.34
C TRP A 27 -13.98 -21.77 -0.14
N LEU A 28 -15.12 -21.94 0.55
CA LEU A 28 -16.37 -21.25 0.21
C LEU A 28 -16.23 -19.71 0.30
N LEU A 29 -15.58 -19.21 1.35
CA LEU A 29 -15.31 -17.78 1.51
C LEU A 29 -14.44 -17.23 0.37
N VAL A 30 -13.38 -17.94 0.01
CA VAL A 30 -12.53 -17.57 -1.12
C VAL A 30 -13.33 -17.57 -2.42
N GLN A 31 -14.16 -18.59 -2.66
CA GLN A 31 -14.99 -18.67 -3.87
C GLN A 31 -15.96 -17.48 -3.98
N VAL A 32 -16.69 -17.18 -2.92
CA VAL A 32 -17.60 -16.01 -2.87
C VAL A 32 -16.83 -14.71 -3.11
N ALA A 33 -15.69 -14.52 -2.45
CA ALA A 33 -14.86 -13.33 -2.66
C ALA A 33 -14.41 -13.22 -4.13
N THR A 34 -13.91 -14.30 -4.73
CA THR A 34 -13.44 -14.29 -6.12
C THR A 34 -14.56 -14.08 -7.14
N GLN A 35 -15.80 -14.44 -6.81
CA GLN A 35 -16.94 -14.34 -7.73
C GLN A 35 -17.69 -13.02 -7.60
N VAL A 36 -17.84 -12.52 -6.37
CA VAL A 36 -18.61 -11.31 -6.07
C VAL A 36 -17.76 -10.05 -6.15
N PHE A 37 -16.50 -10.09 -5.69
CA PHE A 37 -15.70 -8.86 -5.58
C PHE A 37 -15.37 -8.23 -6.93
N PRO A 38 -15.01 -8.99 -7.99
CA PRO A 38 -14.82 -8.40 -9.32
C PRO A 38 -16.10 -7.78 -9.88
N PHE A 39 -17.27 -8.36 -9.58
CA PHE A 39 -18.57 -7.82 -9.97
C PHE A 39 -18.88 -6.49 -9.27
N LEU A 40 -18.40 -6.32 -8.04
CA LEU A 40 -18.51 -5.08 -7.27
C LEU A 40 -17.39 -4.07 -7.56
N GLU A 41 -16.57 -4.28 -8.60
CA GLU A 41 -15.39 -3.48 -8.95
C GLU A 41 -14.38 -3.31 -7.81
N ILE A 42 -14.37 -4.27 -6.87
CA ILE A 42 -13.46 -4.24 -5.73
C ILE A 42 -12.03 -4.53 -6.22
N PRO A 43 -11.03 -3.72 -5.83
CA PRO A 43 -9.64 -3.96 -6.20
C PRO A 43 -9.12 -5.35 -5.82
N ASN A 44 -8.37 -5.97 -6.74
CA ASN A 44 -7.88 -7.35 -6.60
C ASN A 44 -6.95 -7.57 -5.38
N TRP A 45 -6.33 -6.51 -4.85
CA TRP A 45 -5.53 -6.62 -3.62
C TRP A 45 -6.38 -7.04 -2.40
N ILE A 46 -7.69 -6.75 -2.40
CA ILE A 46 -8.61 -7.14 -1.31
C ILE A 46 -8.89 -8.65 -1.38
N VAL A 47 -9.09 -9.21 -2.57
CA VAL A 47 -9.24 -10.67 -2.76
C VAL A 47 -8.00 -11.40 -2.26
N ARG A 48 -6.81 -10.91 -2.60
CA ARG A 48 -5.54 -11.46 -2.11
C ARG A 48 -5.46 -11.41 -0.59
N LEU A 49 -5.88 -10.32 0.04
CA LEU A 49 -5.90 -10.19 1.49
C LEU A 49 -6.82 -11.23 2.14
N VAL A 50 -8.03 -11.44 1.61
CA VAL A 50 -8.96 -12.47 2.10
C VAL A 50 -8.34 -13.86 2.04
N ILE A 51 -7.69 -14.21 0.93
CA ILE A 51 -6.99 -15.50 0.77
C ILE A 51 -5.90 -15.66 1.82
N VAL A 52 -5.08 -14.62 2.03
CA VAL A 52 -3.99 -14.64 3.03
C VAL A 52 -4.55 -14.82 4.44
N LEU A 53 -5.64 -14.15 4.80
CA LEU A 53 -6.27 -14.29 6.11
C LEU A 53 -6.85 -15.69 6.35
N VAL A 54 -7.53 -16.26 5.34
CA VAL A 54 -8.04 -17.64 5.43
C VAL A 54 -6.88 -18.64 5.56
N ALA A 55 -5.80 -18.46 4.79
CA ALA A 55 -4.63 -19.32 4.89
C ALA A 55 -3.92 -19.18 6.25
N ALA A 56 -3.74 -17.97 6.75
CA ALA A 56 -3.10 -17.69 8.04
C ALA A 56 -3.96 -18.14 9.24
N GLY A 57 -5.29 -18.10 9.10
CA GLY A 57 -6.21 -18.56 10.13
C GLY A 57 -6.25 -20.10 10.26
N PHE A 58 -5.83 -20.85 9.25
CA PHE A 58 -5.82 -22.32 9.28
C PHE A 58 -4.86 -22.89 10.35
N PRO A 59 -3.56 -22.50 10.43
CA PRO A 59 -2.68 -22.91 11.52
C PRO A 59 -3.23 -22.55 12.90
N VAL A 60 -3.81 -21.36 13.04
CA VAL A 60 -4.41 -20.90 14.30
C VAL A 60 -5.60 -21.79 14.70
N ALA A 61 -6.47 -22.11 13.74
CA ALA A 61 -7.60 -23.01 13.96
C ALA A 61 -7.15 -24.42 14.36
N LEU A 62 -6.05 -24.93 13.78
CA LEU A 62 -5.47 -26.21 14.17
C LEU A 62 -4.90 -26.18 15.59
N VAL A 63 -4.19 -25.12 15.96
CA VAL A 63 -3.66 -24.95 17.33
C VAL A 63 -4.80 -24.88 18.34
N ILE A 64 -5.88 -24.16 18.03
CA ILE A 64 -7.08 -24.09 18.88
C ILE A 64 -7.76 -25.45 19.00
N ALA A 65 -7.94 -26.17 17.89
CA ALA A 65 -8.51 -27.51 17.89
C ALA A 65 -7.66 -28.51 18.66
N TRP A 66 -6.35 -28.31 18.69
CA TRP A 66 -5.42 -29.12 19.46
C TRP A 66 -5.41 -28.75 20.95
N ALA A 67 -5.53 -27.46 21.28
CA ALA A 67 -5.49 -26.95 22.64
C ALA A 67 -6.81 -27.16 23.42
N PHE A 68 -7.96 -27.12 22.74
CA PHE A 68 -9.27 -27.38 23.34
C PHE A 68 -9.74 -28.80 23.01
N GLU A 69 -9.17 -29.80 23.68
CA GLU A 69 -9.69 -31.18 23.68
C GLU A 69 -11.19 -31.16 24.01
N LEU A 70 -12.05 -31.19 22.99
CA LEU A 70 -13.49 -31.30 23.16
C LEU A 70 -13.79 -32.72 23.64
N THR A 71 -13.78 -32.90 24.95
CA THR A 71 -14.20 -34.09 25.71
C THR A 71 -15.48 -34.69 25.10
N PRO A 72 -15.41 -35.91 24.53
CA PRO A 72 -16.57 -36.63 24.03
C PRO A 72 -17.07 -37.71 25.00
N GLU A 73 -16.63 -37.71 26.26
CA GLU A 73 -17.18 -38.61 27.27
C GLU A 73 -18.26 -37.91 28.08
N GLY A 74 -19.42 -37.75 27.43
CA GLY A 74 -20.68 -37.69 28.18
C GLY A 74 -20.83 -39.00 28.94
N ILE A 75 -20.49 -38.98 30.22
CA ILE A 75 -20.68 -40.11 31.13
C ILE A 75 -22.16 -40.47 31.14
N LYS A 76 -22.50 -41.64 30.59
CA LYS A 76 -23.62 -42.44 31.07
C LYS A 76 -23.08 -43.34 32.18
N ARG A 77 -23.69 -43.29 33.38
CA ARG A 77 -24.76 -44.21 33.82
C ARG A 77 -25.04 -44.13 35.33
N THR A 78 -26.35 -44.04 35.62
CA THR A 78 -27.16 -44.44 36.80
C THR A 78 -26.99 -43.78 38.17
N GLU A 79 -28.15 -43.29 38.67
CA GLU A 79 -28.73 -43.38 40.03
C GLU A 79 -27.81 -42.89 41.19
N ASP A 80 -28.12 -41.87 42.00
CA ASP A 80 -29.38 -41.48 42.63
C ASP A 80 -29.40 -39.96 43.01
N VAL A 81 -30.60 -39.37 42.97
CA VAL A 81 -31.17 -38.30 43.84
C VAL A 81 -30.24 -37.25 44.49
N ASP A 82 -30.32 -35.97 44.08
CA ASP A 82 -31.16 -34.94 44.74
C ASP A 82 -31.05 -33.55 44.05
N PRO A 83 -32.14 -32.74 43.92
CA PRO A 83 -32.20 -31.57 43.05
C PRO A 83 -32.17 -30.24 43.82
N THR A 84 -31.08 -29.84 44.48
CA THR A 84 -31.01 -28.48 45.06
C THR A 84 -29.58 -27.94 45.20
N ALA A 85 -29.04 -27.34 44.14
CA ALA A 85 -28.13 -26.19 44.24
C ALA A 85 -27.82 -25.68 42.84
N SER A 86 -28.39 -24.54 42.48
CA SER A 86 -28.08 -23.78 41.28
C SER A 86 -26.61 -23.33 41.28
N ALA A 87 -25.70 -24.16 40.75
CA ALA A 87 -24.34 -23.76 40.43
C ALA A 87 -24.30 -23.17 39.01
N ARG A 88 -24.05 -21.86 38.97
CA ARG A 88 -24.02 -21.01 37.78
C ARG A 88 -23.15 -21.61 36.67
N GLN A 89 -23.79 -21.90 35.54
CA GLN A 89 -23.15 -22.29 34.28
C GLN A 89 -21.97 -21.36 33.93
N PRO A 90 -20.77 -21.87 33.65
CA PRO A 90 -19.68 -21.05 33.14
C PRO A 90 -20.06 -20.60 31.72
N ARG A 91 -20.15 -19.28 31.53
CA ARG A 91 -20.76 -18.66 30.35
C ARG A 91 -20.03 -19.04 29.07
N LYS A 92 -20.71 -19.86 28.26
CA LYS A 92 -20.47 -20.26 26.86
C LYS A 92 -20.08 -19.13 25.89
N TYR A 93 -20.20 -17.87 26.31
CA TYR A 93 -19.96 -16.69 25.48
C TYR A 93 -18.67 -15.94 25.82
N THR A 94 -17.92 -16.33 26.86
CA THR A 94 -16.62 -15.68 27.19
C THR A 94 -15.62 -15.79 26.03
N TRP A 95 -15.67 -16.89 25.28
CA TRP A 95 -14.82 -17.06 24.10
C TRP A 95 -15.18 -16.11 22.95
N ILE A 96 -16.46 -15.71 22.83
CA ILE A 96 -16.88 -14.71 21.84
C ILE A 96 -16.22 -13.36 22.13
N PHE A 97 -16.10 -12.97 23.41
CA PHE A 97 -15.40 -11.73 23.77
C PHE A 97 -13.90 -11.78 23.45
N VAL A 98 -13.25 -12.94 23.56
CA VAL A 98 -11.84 -13.10 23.17
C VAL A 98 -11.67 -12.98 21.66
N VAL A 99 -12.59 -13.56 20.88
CA VAL A 99 -12.58 -13.45 19.41
C VAL A 99 -12.88 -12.02 18.96
N ILE A 100 -13.85 -11.34 19.57
CA ILE A 100 -14.17 -9.95 19.29
C ILE A 100 -13.01 -9.03 19.67
N LEU A 101 -12.36 -9.26 20.82
CA LEU A 101 -11.21 -8.47 21.26
C LEU A 101 -10.00 -8.68 20.34
N GLY A 102 -9.75 -9.92 19.90
CA GLY A 102 -8.70 -10.23 18.93
C GLY A 102 -8.98 -9.64 17.55
N ALA A 103 -10.24 -9.67 17.10
CA ALA A 103 -10.66 -9.03 15.85
C ALA A 103 -10.57 -7.51 15.92
N ALA A 104 -10.95 -6.89 17.05
CA ALA A 104 -10.82 -5.45 17.28
C ALA A 104 -9.36 -5.02 17.37
N LEU A 105 -8.49 -5.79 18.02
CA LEU A 105 -7.05 -5.56 18.05
C LEU A 105 -6.42 -5.71 16.66
N SER A 106 -6.83 -6.72 15.89
CA SER A 106 -6.34 -6.94 14.53
C SER A 106 -6.81 -5.83 13.58
N ALA A 107 -8.07 -5.41 13.69
CA ALA A 107 -8.61 -4.28 12.93
C ALA A 107 -7.95 -2.95 13.34
N GLY A 108 -7.69 -2.76 14.64
CA GLY A 108 -6.95 -1.63 15.18
C GLY A 108 -5.51 -1.57 14.66
N LEU A 109 -4.77 -2.69 14.72
CA LEU A 109 -3.42 -2.83 14.16
C LEU A 109 -3.41 -2.68 12.63
N PHE A 110 -4.47 -3.11 11.94
CA PHE A 110 -4.62 -2.93 10.50
C PHE A 110 -4.89 -1.47 10.12
N PHE A 111 -5.74 -0.76 10.87
CA PHE A 111 -6.01 0.66 10.66
C PHE A 111 -4.85 1.55 11.10
N ILE A 112 -4.18 1.22 12.22
CA ILE A 112 -2.93 1.86 12.64
C ILE A 112 -1.87 1.59 11.58
N GLY A 113 -1.69 0.34 11.15
CA GLY A 113 -0.79 -0.02 10.06
C GLY A 113 -1.10 0.71 8.75
N ARG A 114 -2.36 1.01 8.43
CA ARG A 114 -2.75 1.80 7.25
C ARG A 114 -2.55 3.31 7.43
N PHE A 115 -2.75 3.86 8.62
CA PHE A 115 -2.52 5.27 8.92
C PHE A 115 -1.02 5.57 9.08
N THR A 116 -0.28 4.67 9.72
CA THR A 116 1.18 4.72 9.79
C THR A 116 1.79 4.37 8.44
N ALA A 117 1.33 3.36 7.70
CA ALA A 117 1.85 3.09 6.35
C ALA A 117 1.46 4.14 5.32
N ARG A 118 0.43 4.97 5.52
CA ARG A 118 0.28 6.21 4.73
C ARG A 118 1.33 7.26 5.08
N ASN A 119 1.82 7.28 6.32
CA ASN A 119 2.96 8.11 6.73
C ASN A 119 4.34 7.45 6.46
N THR A 120 4.43 6.12 6.32
CA THR A 120 5.68 5.37 6.06
C THR A 120 5.83 5.00 4.59
N ALA A 121 4.76 5.04 3.78
CA ALA A 121 4.86 5.07 2.32
C ALA A 121 5.36 6.44 1.80
N GLY A 122 5.62 7.41 2.70
CA GLY A 122 6.46 8.58 2.45
C GLY A 122 7.90 8.45 2.97
N ALA A 123 8.27 7.31 3.58
CA ALA A 123 9.57 7.11 4.24
C ALA A 123 10.29 5.81 3.83
N ALA A 124 9.80 5.09 2.82
CA ALA A 124 10.71 4.36 1.93
C ALA A 124 11.22 5.41 0.94
N GLY A 125 12.42 5.92 1.19
CA GLY A 125 13.08 6.86 0.30
C GLY A 125 13.07 6.32 -1.12
N THR A 126 12.14 6.81 -1.93
CA THR A 126 12.48 7.06 -3.32
C THR A 126 13.44 8.22 -3.21
N GLU A 127 14.72 7.93 -2.94
CA GLU A 127 15.75 8.93 -3.07
C GLU A 127 15.69 9.35 -4.53
N LEU A 128 14.94 10.42 -4.80
CA LEU A 128 14.94 11.07 -6.09
C LEU A 128 16.41 11.33 -6.36
N PRO A 129 16.95 10.84 -7.49
CA PRO A 129 18.38 10.91 -7.73
C PRO A 129 18.83 12.36 -7.52
N ALA A 130 19.68 12.60 -6.51
CA ALA A 130 19.98 13.96 -6.06
C ALA A 130 20.47 14.86 -7.21
N LYS A 131 21.17 14.23 -8.18
CA LYS A 131 21.56 14.81 -9.46
C LYS A 131 20.51 14.52 -10.54
N SER A 132 19.34 15.13 -10.42
CA SER A 132 18.32 15.06 -11.46
C SER A 132 17.63 16.39 -11.67
N ILE A 133 17.33 16.70 -12.93
CA ILE A 133 16.78 17.99 -13.34
C ILE A 133 15.70 17.82 -14.42
N ALA A 134 14.63 18.59 -14.27
CA ALA A 134 13.65 18.81 -15.33
C ALA A 134 13.61 20.30 -15.68
N VAL A 135 13.50 20.61 -16.98
CA VAL A 135 13.34 21.98 -17.45
C VAL A 135 11.88 22.18 -17.85
N LEU A 136 11.17 23.04 -17.11
CA LEU A 136 9.79 23.41 -17.45
C LEU A 136 9.76 24.33 -18.67
N PRO A 137 8.61 24.42 -19.38
CA PRO A 137 8.46 25.37 -20.48
C PRO A 137 8.79 26.79 -20.04
N PHE A 138 9.64 27.49 -20.80
CA PHE A 138 10.00 28.87 -20.44
C PHE A 138 8.85 29.82 -20.79
N ASP A 139 8.59 30.79 -19.91
CA ASP A 139 7.56 31.79 -20.15
C ASP A 139 8.06 32.83 -21.18
N ASN A 140 7.22 33.19 -22.15
CA ASN A 140 7.56 34.19 -23.16
C ASN A 140 7.01 35.55 -22.73
N LEU A 141 7.88 36.41 -22.21
CA LEU A 141 7.55 37.77 -21.76
C LEU A 141 7.69 38.82 -22.89
N SER A 142 7.88 38.37 -24.13
CA SER A 142 7.95 39.22 -25.32
C SER A 142 6.54 39.58 -25.78
N ARG A 143 6.38 40.76 -26.39
CA ARG A 143 5.06 41.23 -26.89
C ARG A 143 4.60 40.52 -28.16
N ASP A 144 5.54 39.92 -28.87
CA ASP A 144 5.33 39.28 -30.15
C ASP A 144 5.24 37.74 -29.98
N PRO A 145 4.09 37.12 -30.34
CA PRO A 145 3.85 35.68 -30.24
C PRO A 145 4.87 34.84 -31.03
N ASP A 146 5.47 35.37 -32.10
CA ASP A 146 6.45 34.65 -32.91
C ASP A 146 7.73 34.32 -32.12
N ASN A 147 7.95 35.02 -31.00
CA ASN A 147 9.06 34.73 -30.08
C ASN A 147 8.79 33.54 -29.14
N ALA A 148 7.62 32.89 -29.19
CA ALA A 148 7.37 31.66 -28.45
C ALA A 148 8.29 30.52 -28.90
N PHE A 149 8.53 30.42 -30.22
CA PHE A 149 9.50 29.47 -30.79
C PHE A 149 10.93 29.75 -30.32
N PHE A 150 11.25 31.01 -30.04
CA PHE A 150 12.54 31.38 -29.50
C PHE A 150 12.69 30.93 -28.04
N ALA A 151 11.67 31.11 -27.20
CA ALA A 151 11.69 30.60 -25.83
C ALA A 151 11.83 29.07 -25.78
N GLU A 152 11.13 28.39 -26.69
CA GLU A 152 11.25 26.94 -26.89
C GLU A 152 12.67 26.52 -27.33
N GLY A 153 13.25 27.22 -28.31
CA GLY A 153 14.62 26.96 -28.76
C GLY A 153 15.66 27.17 -27.66
N VAL A 154 15.49 28.19 -26.82
CA VAL A 154 16.34 28.43 -25.64
C VAL A 154 16.24 27.28 -24.64
N GLN A 155 15.01 26.79 -24.37
CA GLN A 155 14.78 25.63 -23.51
C GLN A 155 15.50 24.38 -24.05
N ASP A 156 15.38 24.10 -25.35
CA ASP A 156 16.01 22.94 -25.98
C ASP A 156 17.54 23.01 -25.98
N GLU A 157 18.10 24.19 -26.18
CA GLU A 157 19.55 24.42 -26.04
C GLU A 157 20.04 24.15 -24.60
N ILE A 158 19.28 24.60 -23.59
CA ILE A 158 19.59 24.34 -22.18
C ILE A 158 19.53 22.84 -21.89
N LEU A 159 18.47 22.15 -22.31
CA LEU A 159 18.34 20.70 -22.15
C LEU A 159 19.51 19.95 -22.81
N THR A 160 19.90 20.36 -24.01
CA THR A 160 21.03 19.77 -24.75
C THR A 160 22.36 19.95 -24.01
N ARG A 161 22.57 21.10 -23.37
CA ARG A 161 23.78 21.34 -22.54
C ARG A 161 23.76 20.55 -21.25
N LEU A 162 22.62 20.50 -20.56
CA LEU A 162 22.45 19.72 -19.33
C LEU A 162 22.64 18.22 -19.58
N ALA A 163 22.18 17.71 -20.73
CA ALA A 163 22.33 16.29 -21.08
C ALA A 163 23.79 15.84 -21.26
N LYS A 164 24.73 16.78 -21.44
CA LYS A 164 26.17 16.48 -21.53
C LYS A 164 26.86 16.39 -20.17
N VAL A 165 26.18 16.76 -19.08
CA VAL A 165 26.74 16.70 -17.73
C VAL A 165 26.71 15.25 -17.24
N ALA A 166 27.88 14.70 -16.94
CA ALA A 166 28.00 13.35 -16.40
C ALA A 166 27.25 13.23 -15.06
N ASP A 167 26.61 12.07 -14.85
CA ASP A 167 25.80 11.76 -13.66
C ASP A 167 24.57 12.64 -13.43
N LEU A 168 24.14 13.46 -14.42
CA LEU A 168 22.92 14.25 -14.32
C LEU A 168 21.78 13.57 -15.08
N LYS A 169 20.74 13.13 -14.36
CA LYS A 169 19.51 12.64 -14.97
C LYS A 169 18.70 13.84 -15.48
N VAL A 170 18.62 13.98 -16.80
CA VAL A 170 17.85 15.04 -17.46
C VAL A 170 16.53 14.47 -17.99
N ILE A 171 15.42 15.13 -17.69
CA ILE A 171 14.10 14.77 -18.20
C ILE A 171 13.89 15.38 -19.59
N ALA A 172 13.40 14.56 -20.52
CA ALA A 172 13.11 15.01 -21.87
C ALA A 172 12.02 16.08 -21.91
N ARG A 173 12.15 17.03 -22.83
CA ARG A 173 11.20 18.12 -23.08
C ARG A 173 9.75 17.63 -23.24
N THR A 174 9.54 16.56 -23.98
CA THR A 174 8.21 15.98 -24.22
C THR A 174 7.50 15.54 -22.95
N SER A 175 8.25 15.21 -21.89
CA SER A 175 7.70 14.84 -20.59
C SER A 175 7.31 16.05 -19.76
N THR A 176 7.94 17.21 -19.98
CA THR A 176 7.64 18.46 -19.27
C THR A 176 6.66 19.37 -20.00
N GLN A 177 6.43 19.16 -21.31
CA GLN A 177 5.54 19.94 -22.16
C GLN A 177 4.10 20.10 -21.61
N ARG A 178 3.62 19.11 -20.86
CA ARG A 178 2.26 19.10 -20.29
C ARG A 178 2.09 20.01 -19.07
N PHE A 179 3.19 20.48 -18.49
CA PHE A 179 3.16 21.34 -17.31
C PHE A 179 3.23 22.81 -17.72
N LYS A 180 2.72 23.67 -16.84
CA LYS A 180 2.84 25.12 -16.99
C LYS A 180 4.27 25.57 -16.65
N SER A 181 4.63 26.75 -17.10
CA SER A 181 5.96 27.36 -16.88
C SER A 181 6.26 27.65 -15.40
N ALA A 182 5.23 27.97 -14.61
CA ALA A 182 5.31 28.22 -13.17
C ALA A 182 4.11 27.57 -12.45
N PRO A 183 4.18 26.27 -12.14
CA PRO A 183 3.09 25.54 -11.48
C PRO A 183 3.13 25.69 -9.95
N GLU A 184 1.97 25.75 -9.31
CA GLU A 184 1.86 25.90 -7.85
C GLU A 184 2.35 24.66 -7.07
N ASN A 185 2.32 23.47 -7.69
CA ASN A 185 2.60 22.19 -7.04
C ASN A 185 3.87 21.53 -7.60
N LEU A 186 5.04 22.12 -7.35
CA LEU A 186 6.34 21.55 -7.73
C LEU A 186 6.62 20.15 -7.14
N PRO A 187 6.25 19.85 -5.88
CA PRO A 187 6.48 18.51 -5.32
C PRO A 187 5.75 17.40 -6.08
N ASP A 188 4.54 17.66 -6.57
CA ASP A 188 3.77 16.68 -7.34
C ASP A 188 4.43 16.39 -8.69
N ILE A 189 4.96 17.42 -9.34
CA ILE A 189 5.68 17.30 -10.61
C ILE A 189 6.98 16.53 -10.41
N ALA A 190 7.71 16.84 -9.33
CA ALA A 190 8.92 16.14 -8.93
C ALA A 190 8.70 14.64 -8.76
N GLN A 191 7.60 14.27 -8.10
CA GLN A 191 7.23 12.88 -7.88
C GLN A 191 6.79 12.19 -9.18
N GLN A 192 6.01 12.86 -10.03
CA GLN A 192 5.57 12.32 -11.31
C GLN A 192 6.72 12.09 -12.29
N LEU A 193 7.73 12.97 -12.30
CA LEU A 193 8.89 12.89 -13.18
C LEU A 193 10.06 12.12 -12.56
N GLY A 194 10.01 11.86 -11.24
CA GLY A 194 11.08 11.22 -10.51
C GLY A 194 12.38 12.03 -10.52
N ILE A 195 12.29 13.32 -10.17
CA ILE A 195 13.39 14.30 -10.17
C ILE A 195 13.45 15.17 -8.91
N ALA A 196 14.65 15.60 -8.52
CA ALA A 196 14.89 16.40 -7.32
C ALA A 196 14.91 17.91 -7.58
N ASN A 197 15.35 18.35 -8.76
CA ASN A 197 15.50 19.77 -9.09
C ASN A 197 14.68 20.13 -10.34
N ILE A 198 14.09 21.32 -10.33
CA ILE A 198 13.33 21.88 -11.45
C ILE A 198 13.99 23.19 -11.86
N LEU A 199 14.14 23.37 -13.16
CA LEU A 199 14.59 24.61 -13.76
C LEU A 199 13.38 25.33 -14.36
N GLU A 200 13.13 26.53 -13.85
CA GLU A 200 12.12 27.45 -14.35
C GLU A 200 12.79 28.66 -14.98
N GLY A 201 12.09 29.32 -15.89
CA GLY A 201 12.65 30.49 -16.53
C GLY A 201 11.67 31.24 -17.39
N SER A 202 12.10 32.43 -17.78
CA SER A 202 11.40 33.28 -18.72
C SER A 202 12.37 33.88 -19.72
N VAL A 203 11.87 34.10 -20.93
CA VAL A 203 12.60 34.71 -22.03
C VAL A 203 11.87 35.96 -22.46
N GLN A 204 12.61 37.05 -22.55
CA GLN A 204 12.13 38.30 -23.12
C GLN A 204 13.07 38.72 -24.22
N LYS A 205 12.56 38.81 -25.44
CA LYS A 205 13.25 39.37 -26.58
C LYS A 205 12.67 40.75 -26.89
N ALA A 206 13.53 41.75 -26.94
CA ALA A 206 13.19 43.12 -27.29
C ALA A 206 14.22 43.66 -28.28
N ASN A 207 13.78 43.87 -29.52
CA ASN A 207 14.65 44.24 -30.65
C ASN A 207 15.81 43.22 -30.79
N ASP A 208 17.05 43.69 -30.72
CA ASP A 208 18.27 42.88 -30.81
C ASP A 208 18.79 42.37 -29.45
N GLN A 209 18.03 42.55 -28.37
CA GLN A 209 18.43 42.08 -27.04
C GLN A 209 17.55 40.93 -26.56
N VAL A 210 18.21 39.92 -25.99
CA VAL A 210 17.56 38.78 -25.34
C VAL A 210 17.91 38.80 -23.86
N ARG A 211 16.88 38.75 -23.01
CA ARG A 211 16.98 38.57 -21.57
C ARG A 211 16.41 37.21 -21.23
N VAL A 212 17.25 36.35 -20.63
CA VAL A 212 16.84 35.05 -20.13
C VAL A 212 16.99 35.07 -18.62
N ASN A 213 15.92 34.80 -17.89
CA ASN A 213 15.94 34.63 -16.45
C ASN A 213 15.71 33.15 -16.14
N VAL A 214 16.54 32.56 -15.30
CA VAL A 214 16.50 31.13 -15.00
C VAL A 214 16.68 30.96 -13.50
N GLN A 215 15.87 30.08 -12.91
CA GLN A 215 15.93 29.74 -11.50
C GLN A 215 15.97 28.23 -11.34
N LEU A 216 16.87 27.76 -10.49
CA LEU A 216 16.93 26.37 -10.07
C LEU A 216 16.20 26.25 -8.74
N ILE A 217 15.24 25.32 -8.67
CA ILE A 217 14.41 25.09 -7.50
C ILE A 217 14.57 23.65 -7.07
N ASN A 218 14.83 23.43 -5.79
CA ASN A 218 14.71 22.12 -5.19
C ASN A 218 13.22 21.79 -5.04
N ALA A 219 12.74 20.79 -5.78
CA ALA A 219 11.32 20.55 -5.94
C ALA A 219 10.65 19.93 -4.71
N LEU A 220 11.44 19.43 -3.75
CA LEU A 220 10.93 18.88 -2.48
C LEU A 220 10.77 19.95 -1.40
N THR A 221 11.66 20.95 -1.39
CA THR A 221 11.72 21.98 -0.34
C THR A 221 11.24 23.34 -0.81
N SER A 222 10.95 23.49 -2.10
CA SER A 222 10.66 24.77 -2.76
C SER A 222 11.75 25.83 -2.51
N ALA A 223 12.97 25.39 -2.20
CA ALA A 223 14.10 26.27 -1.98
C ALA A 223 14.74 26.64 -3.33
N HIS A 224 15.00 27.93 -3.52
CA HIS A 224 15.79 28.42 -4.64
C HIS A 224 17.29 28.13 -4.37
N LEU A 225 17.99 27.63 -5.38
CA LEU A 225 19.40 27.23 -5.32
C LEU A 225 20.30 28.19 -6.11
#